data_AF-A0A9D6N6H1-F1
#
_entry.id   AF-A0A9D6N6H1-F1
#
_cell.length_a   1.000
_cell.length_b   1.000
_cell.length_c   1.000
_cell.angle_alpha   90.00
_cell.angle_beta   90.00
_cell.angle_gamma   90.00
#
_symmetry.space_group_name_H-M   'P 1'
#
loop_
_entity.id
_entity.type
_entity.pdbx_description
1 polymer ?
#
loop_
_entity_poly.entity_id
_entity_poly.type
_entity_poly.pdbx_seq_one_letter_code
_entity_poly.pdbx_strand_id
1 'polypeptide(L)'
;MSFKARFFFRHTAVSLICFGWALSSLETRAAVPAQPTRVLMLCVDGLHELDLANYIASHPASAMARLVASGARYTSATTVRPSDSFPTFLALITGGSPASTGVYYDDSYDRSLWPPGITSGPTGVSIVFNETIDISSTALNGGGGINVNQLPRDPKRGGAPVYPHDYLRVNTIFEVVRASGGRTAYCEKHLSYEIAHGPSGKGVDDLFTPEIAANNNFGVSITKSVPATEDYDDLKVDAVVQQIDGLDHAGLNSVGVPILFGMNFQAVSVAQRLSTSLSATSKKVTIPGQGGYLDGIGTPGLLVADALDHTDASIDRILSELQANNLADSTYVILVGKHGNSPMDPEKVVIAGVQSVNNPKAVDLAKIVGQATPVLKVTADDGGLIWLQDQTQVDAAVEVLRANKDDAHIDDILYGASLKAYWPDPLLDPRTPDIMVFPKPGTIYTTSTKRIAEHGGWAEDDTHVALVVSHPTIRPETRRTPVNTTQVAPTILQLLGLNPFSLEAVVQERTPLLPGFEPLQAGGMSLLPPGNAAFDPPGILRFDNGQAQLQLIESRSRTYVLQFSTDLTTWVSVSTNSLESRGVLQVKDLQPAPGARRFYRALVSP
;
A
#
# COMPACT_ATOMS: atom_id res chain seq x y z
N MET A 1 -114.11 17.45 -19.66
CA MET A 1 -113.71 17.48 -21.08
C MET A 1 -112.43 16.67 -21.19
N SER A 2 -112.56 15.38 -21.51
CA SER A 2 -112.39 14.80 -22.85
C SER A 2 -110.91 14.68 -23.28
N PHE A 3 -110.43 13.42 -23.23
CA PHE A 3 -109.55 12.71 -24.19
C PHE A 3 -108.14 13.30 -24.42
N LYS A 4 -107.02 12.58 -24.57
CA LYS A 4 -106.56 11.17 -24.75
C LYS A 4 -105.01 11.35 -24.81
N ALA A 5 -104.09 10.42 -24.63
CA ALA A 5 -104.02 9.01 -24.27
C ALA A 5 -102.52 8.61 -24.29
N ARG A 6 -102.14 7.61 -23.48
CA ARG A 6 -101.18 6.52 -23.79
C ARG A 6 -99.69 6.93 -23.98
N PHE A 7 -98.67 6.30 -23.39
CA PHE A 7 -98.39 4.86 -23.26
C PHE A 7 -97.15 4.59 -22.34
N PHE A 8 -97.19 3.46 -21.63
CA PHE A 8 -96.12 2.53 -21.21
C PHE A 8 -94.99 2.93 -20.26
N PHE A 9 -95.00 2.25 -19.11
CA PHE A 9 -93.87 1.97 -18.22
C PHE A 9 -92.87 1.00 -18.85
N ARG A 10 -91.56 1.25 -18.67
CA ARG A 10 -90.55 0.21 -18.53
C ARG A 10 -89.37 0.71 -17.69
N HIS A 11 -89.00 -0.09 -16.69
CA HIS A 11 -87.89 0.14 -15.77
C HIS A 11 -86.54 0.17 -16.48
N THR A 12 -85.67 1.09 -16.07
CA THR A 12 -84.23 1.00 -16.34
C THR A 12 -83.46 1.46 -15.10
N ALA A 13 -82.48 0.63 -14.72
CA ALA A 13 -81.63 0.77 -13.55
C ALA A 13 -80.75 2.03 -13.60
N VAL A 14 -80.59 2.68 -12.45
CA VAL A 14 -79.64 3.78 -12.27
C VAL A 14 -78.26 3.17 -12.00
N SER A 15 -77.35 3.24 -12.98
CA SER A 15 -75.92 3.08 -12.74
C SER A 15 -75.33 4.44 -12.37
N LEU A 16 -74.80 4.56 -11.15
CA LEU A 16 -73.90 5.66 -10.79
C LEU A 16 -72.59 5.47 -11.54
N ILE A 17 -72.26 6.41 -12.41
CA ILE A 17 -70.93 6.52 -13.01
C ILE A 17 -70.09 7.39 -12.07
N CYS A 18 -69.23 6.75 -11.27
CA CYS A 18 -68.14 7.43 -10.57
C CYS A 18 -67.06 7.77 -11.61
N PHE A 19 -66.94 9.05 -11.97
CA PHE A 19 -65.78 9.56 -12.71
C PHE A 19 -64.56 9.63 -11.76
N GLY A 20 -63.81 8.54 -11.67
CA GLY A 20 -62.50 8.53 -11.04
C GLY A 20 -61.48 9.19 -11.95
N TRP A 21 -61.10 10.44 -11.67
CA TRP A 21 -59.90 11.04 -12.21
C TRP A 21 -58.69 10.40 -11.52
N ALA A 22 -58.10 9.38 -12.15
CA ALA A 22 -56.80 8.87 -11.74
C ALA A 22 -55.73 9.88 -12.15
N LEU A 23 -55.37 10.78 -11.23
CA LEU A 23 -54.12 11.52 -11.27
C LEU A 23 -52.98 10.51 -11.03
N SER A 24 -52.39 10.02 -12.11
CA SER A 24 -51.09 9.35 -12.07
C SER A 24 -50.02 10.41 -11.76
N SER A 25 -49.77 10.65 -10.48
CA SER A 25 -48.56 11.34 -10.04
C SER A 25 -47.37 10.45 -10.39
N LEU A 26 -46.66 10.77 -11.48
CA LEU A 26 -45.26 10.36 -11.60
C LEU A 26 -44.51 11.07 -10.48
N GLU A 27 -44.33 10.38 -9.35
CA GLU A 27 -43.28 10.73 -8.41
C GLU A 27 -41.95 10.49 -9.13
N THR A 28 -41.40 11.53 -9.76
CA THR A 28 -39.95 11.61 -9.97
C THR A 28 -39.31 11.57 -8.59
N ARG A 29 -39.03 10.37 -8.10
CA ARG A 29 -38.08 10.16 -7.01
C ARG A 29 -36.77 10.73 -7.52
N ALA A 30 -36.39 11.91 -7.03
CA ALA A 30 -35.05 12.42 -7.23
C ALA A 30 -34.10 11.29 -6.82
N ALA A 31 -33.21 10.87 -7.73
CA ALA A 31 -32.18 9.91 -7.38
C ALA A 31 -31.42 10.49 -6.19
N VAL A 32 -31.44 9.79 -5.05
CA VAL A 32 -30.56 10.13 -3.94
C VAL A 32 -29.14 10.15 -4.54
N PRO A 33 -28.39 11.25 -4.42
CA PRO A 33 -27.01 11.27 -4.91
C PRO A 33 -26.28 10.06 -4.34
N ALA A 34 -25.66 9.24 -5.19
CA ALA A 34 -24.88 8.12 -4.71
C ALA A 34 -23.79 8.65 -3.76
N GLN A 35 -23.68 8.07 -2.56
CA GLN A 35 -22.61 8.41 -1.62
C GLN A 35 -21.26 8.24 -2.33
N PRO A 36 -20.30 9.17 -2.17
CA PRO A 36 -18.97 9.01 -2.74
C PRO A 36 -18.33 7.71 -2.28
N THR A 37 -17.73 6.96 -3.20
CA THR A 37 -16.92 5.79 -2.86
C THR A 37 -15.70 6.24 -2.08
N ARG A 38 -15.38 5.50 -1.01
CA ARG A 38 -14.21 5.74 -0.16
C ARG A 38 -13.34 4.50 -0.07
N VAL A 39 -12.09 4.72 0.28
CA VAL A 39 -11.14 3.67 0.64
C VAL A 39 -10.51 4.01 1.98
N LEU A 40 -10.64 3.08 2.93
CA LEU A 40 -9.93 3.06 4.20
C LEU A 40 -8.78 2.05 4.10
N MET A 41 -7.52 2.49 4.22
CA MET A 41 -6.34 1.63 4.20
C MET A 41 -5.79 1.46 5.62
N LEU A 42 -6.01 0.27 6.20
CA LEU A 42 -5.48 -0.13 7.50
C LEU A 42 -4.24 -0.98 7.28
N CYS A 43 -3.10 -0.40 7.61
CA CYS A 43 -1.80 -1.03 7.51
C CYS A 43 -1.38 -1.51 8.91
N VAL A 44 -0.93 -2.76 9.06
CA VAL A 44 -0.48 -3.29 10.37
C VAL A 44 0.98 -3.72 10.23
N ASP A 45 1.90 -3.10 10.98
CA ASP A 45 3.30 -3.53 10.99
C ASP A 45 3.43 -4.90 11.62
N GLY A 46 4.15 -5.78 10.94
CA GLY A 46 4.41 -7.14 11.40
C GLY A 46 3.28 -8.14 11.10
N LEU A 47 2.15 -7.73 10.52
CA LEU A 47 1.04 -8.66 10.30
C LEU A 47 1.35 -9.65 9.16
N HIS A 48 1.84 -10.83 9.53
CA HIS A 48 2.04 -11.93 8.61
C HIS A 48 0.69 -12.47 8.13
N GLU A 49 0.66 -13.06 6.94
CA GLU A 49 -0.52 -13.78 6.49
C GLU A 49 -0.85 -14.97 7.41
N LEU A 50 0.17 -15.58 8.01
CA LEU A 50 0.02 -16.64 9.00
C LEU A 50 -0.62 -16.15 10.30
N ASP A 51 -0.28 -14.94 10.76
CA ASP A 51 -0.94 -14.32 11.92
C ASP A 51 -2.44 -14.15 11.67
N LEU A 52 -2.80 -13.56 10.53
CA LEU A 52 -4.21 -13.40 10.15
C LEU A 52 -4.92 -14.75 10.03
N ALA A 53 -4.26 -15.77 9.44
CA ALA A 53 -4.83 -17.11 9.32
C ALA A 53 -5.16 -17.74 10.67
N ASN A 54 -4.19 -17.72 11.59
CA ASN A 54 -4.33 -18.30 12.92
C ASN A 54 -5.35 -17.50 13.74
N TYR A 55 -5.31 -16.17 13.66
CA TYR A 55 -6.17 -15.29 14.44
C TYR A 55 -7.66 -15.45 14.10
N ILE A 56 -8.03 -15.43 12.81
CA ILE A 56 -9.45 -15.57 12.43
C ILE A 56 -9.99 -16.99 12.65
N ALA A 57 -9.10 -18.00 12.68
CA ALA A 57 -9.48 -19.37 12.97
C ALA A 57 -9.84 -19.55 14.46
N SER A 58 -9.12 -18.88 15.37
CA SER A 58 -9.39 -18.88 16.80
C SER A 58 -10.42 -17.84 17.24
N HIS A 59 -10.58 -16.75 16.48
CA HIS A 59 -11.51 -15.64 16.75
C HIS A 59 -12.48 -15.42 15.58
N PRO A 60 -13.38 -16.36 15.27
CA PRO A 60 -14.26 -16.27 14.08
C PRO A 60 -15.27 -15.11 14.11
N ALA A 61 -15.43 -14.42 15.24
CA ALA A 61 -16.30 -13.26 15.40
C ALA A 61 -15.54 -11.90 15.37
N SER A 62 -14.21 -11.94 15.27
CA SER A 62 -13.34 -10.77 15.33
C SER A 62 -13.57 -9.80 14.18
N ALA A 63 -13.10 -8.56 14.32
CA ALA A 63 -13.20 -7.56 13.26
C ALA A 63 -12.45 -7.99 11.99
N MET A 64 -11.24 -8.53 12.14
CA MET A 64 -10.47 -9.09 11.04
C MET A 64 -11.20 -10.28 10.38
N ALA A 65 -11.85 -11.15 11.16
CA ALA A 65 -12.65 -12.24 10.60
C ALA A 65 -13.85 -11.72 9.79
N ARG A 66 -14.51 -10.65 10.24
CA ARG A 66 -15.59 -9.99 9.49
C ARG A 66 -15.10 -9.36 8.19
N LEU A 67 -13.94 -8.70 8.19
CA LEU A 67 -13.34 -8.16 6.96
C LEU A 67 -13.05 -9.26 5.94
N VAL A 68 -12.54 -10.41 6.37
CA VAL A 68 -12.32 -11.59 5.51
C VAL A 68 -13.65 -12.17 5.02
N ALA A 69 -14.68 -12.24 5.87
CA ALA A 69 -16.00 -12.76 5.52
C ALA A 69 -16.77 -11.87 4.50
N SER A 70 -16.34 -10.63 4.30
CA SER A 70 -16.85 -9.70 3.28
C SER A 70 -15.77 -9.23 2.31
N GLY A 71 -14.74 -10.06 2.08
CA GLY A 71 -13.57 -9.62 1.31
C GLY A 71 -12.92 -10.68 0.44
N ALA A 72 -12.02 -10.20 -0.42
CA ALA A 72 -11.06 -11.01 -1.16
C ALA A 72 -9.76 -11.05 -0.36
N ARG A 73 -9.44 -12.22 0.21
CA ARG A 73 -8.20 -12.48 0.96
C ARG A 73 -7.14 -13.08 0.03
N TYR A 74 -5.93 -12.53 0.02
CA TYR A 74 -4.80 -13.00 -0.77
C TYR A 74 -3.78 -13.70 0.13
N THR A 75 -3.72 -15.04 0.05
CA THR A 75 -2.88 -15.84 0.96
C THR A 75 -1.42 -15.94 0.50
N SER A 76 -1.08 -15.31 -0.61
CA SER A 76 0.27 -15.33 -1.20
C SER A 76 0.70 -13.91 -1.57
N ALA A 77 0.37 -12.96 -0.69
CA ALA A 77 0.77 -11.57 -0.82
C ALA A 77 2.18 -11.36 -0.25
N THR A 78 3.04 -10.71 -1.04
CA THR A 78 4.42 -10.40 -0.64
C THR A 78 4.66 -8.90 -0.68
N THR A 79 5.42 -8.37 0.27
CA THR A 79 5.85 -6.97 0.22
C THR A 79 7.00 -6.75 -0.77
N VAL A 80 7.37 -5.50 -1.03
CA VAL A 80 8.59 -5.19 -1.80
C VAL A 80 9.83 -5.53 -1.00
N ARG A 81 10.98 -5.46 -1.66
CA ARG A 81 12.28 -5.75 -1.09
C ARG A 81 13.25 -4.61 -1.34
N PRO A 82 14.06 -4.20 -0.35
CA PRO A 82 14.03 -4.61 1.07
C PRO A 82 12.68 -4.37 1.75
N SER A 83 12.35 -5.20 2.75
CA SER A 83 11.07 -5.19 3.47
C SER A 83 11.01 -4.17 4.62
N ASP A 84 11.84 -3.13 4.57
CA ASP A 84 11.82 -2.07 5.56
C ASP A 84 10.50 -1.27 5.53
N SER A 85 10.21 -0.61 6.63
CA SER A 85 9.03 0.23 6.80
C SER A 85 8.87 1.29 5.69
N PHE A 86 9.93 2.01 5.27
CA PHE A 86 9.79 3.03 4.21
C PHE A 86 9.46 2.44 2.82
N PRO A 87 10.27 1.52 2.24
CA PRO A 87 10.01 1.00 0.90
C PRO A 87 8.66 0.29 0.81
N THR A 88 8.26 -0.43 1.86
CA THR A 88 6.99 -1.16 1.89
C THR A 88 5.77 -0.24 1.99
N PHE A 89 5.86 0.85 2.77
CA PHE A 89 4.83 1.89 2.75
C PHE A 89 4.70 2.52 1.36
N LEU A 90 5.82 2.87 0.74
CA LEU A 90 5.82 3.51 -0.57
C LEU A 90 5.25 2.60 -1.66
N ALA A 91 5.44 1.28 -1.56
CA ALA A 91 4.76 0.33 -2.45
C ALA A 91 3.23 0.44 -2.37
N LEU A 92 2.68 0.57 -1.17
CA LEU A 92 1.23 0.69 -0.93
C LEU A 92 0.65 1.99 -1.49
N ILE A 93 1.44 3.08 -1.54
CA ILE A 93 0.94 4.41 -1.92
C ILE A 93 1.43 4.92 -3.29
N THR A 94 2.38 4.25 -3.93
CA THR A 94 2.86 4.61 -5.28
C THR A 94 2.64 3.50 -6.31
N GLY A 95 2.56 2.25 -5.84
CA GLY A 95 2.58 1.07 -6.69
C GLY A 95 3.96 0.74 -7.27
N GLY A 96 5.02 1.32 -6.71
CA GLY A 96 6.41 1.13 -7.12
C GLY A 96 7.26 0.38 -6.09
N SER A 97 8.32 -0.24 -6.59
CA SER A 97 9.42 -0.77 -5.79
C SER A 97 10.49 0.31 -5.55
N PRO A 98 11.50 0.05 -4.68
CA PRO A 98 12.64 0.95 -4.51
C PRO A 98 13.33 1.37 -5.81
N ALA A 99 13.20 0.58 -6.88
CA ALA A 99 13.74 0.92 -8.20
C ALA A 99 13.11 2.19 -8.79
N SER A 100 11.79 2.39 -8.69
CA SER A 100 11.13 3.61 -9.17
C SER A 100 11.03 4.69 -8.10
N THR A 101 10.75 4.31 -6.84
CA THR A 101 10.60 5.29 -5.75
C THR A 101 11.93 5.96 -5.41
N GLY A 102 13.05 5.24 -5.61
CA GLY A 102 14.39 5.68 -5.24
C GLY A 102 14.62 5.70 -3.73
N VAL A 103 13.82 4.96 -2.95
CA VAL A 103 13.90 4.89 -1.50
C VAL A 103 14.08 3.43 -1.10
N TYR A 104 15.27 3.11 -0.59
CA TYR A 104 15.65 1.74 -0.23
C TYR A 104 15.48 1.44 1.26
N TYR A 105 15.52 2.44 2.11
CA TYR A 105 15.46 2.33 3.56
C TYR A 105 15.22 3.72 4.15
N ASP A 106 14.73 3.79 5.38
CA ASP A 106 14.66 5.05 6.13
C ASP A 106 16.05 5.61 6.47
N ASP A 107 17.06 4.74 6.67
CA ASP A 107 18.47 5.06 6.76
C ASP A 107 19.24 4.51 5.55
N SER A 108 19.51 5.35 4.56
CA SER A 108 20.16 4.99 3.29
C SER A 108 21.31 5.96 2.95
N TYR A 109 21.75 6.00 1.68
CA TYR A 109 22.82 6.90 1.24
C TYR A 109 22.51 7.47 -0.14
N ASP A 110 22.78 8.77 -0.34
CA ASP A 110 22.66 9.44 -1.64
C ASP A 110 23.98 10.14 -1.99
N ARG A 111 24.62 9.70 -3.08
CA ARG A 111 25.88 10.27 -3.60
C ARG A 111 25.74 11.66 -4.20
N SER A 112 24.52 12.10 -4.49
CA SER A 112 24.24 13.35 -5.20
C SER A 112 23.85 14.52 -4.31
N LEU A 113 23.55 14.25 -3.03
CA LEU A 113 23.14 15.27 -2.06
C LEU A 113 24.32 15.72 -1.20
N TRP A 114 24.23 16.93 -0.66
CA TRP A 114 25.16 17.44 0.34
C TRP A 114 24.69 17.08 1.76
N PRO A 115 25.64 16.90 2.69
CA PRO A 115 25.36 16.85 4.12
C PRO A 115 24.52 18.01 4.65
N PRO A 116 23.80 17.80 5.77
CA PRO A 116 23.08 18.88 6.43
C PRO A 116 24.01 20.05 6.79
N GLY A 117 23.49 21.27 6.64
CA GLY A 117 24.19 22.50 7.01
C GLY A 117 25.25 23.00 6.02
N ILE A 118 25.50 22.32 4.88
CA ILE A 118 26.45 22.80 3.86
C ILE A 118 25.76 23.07 2.51
N THR A 119 26.26 24.07 1.76
CA THR A 119 25.73 24.47 0.45
C THR A 119 26.80 24.50 -0.65
N SER A 120 27.95 23.90 -0.39
CA SER A 120 29.04 23.71 -1.35
C SER A 120 29.98 22.62 -0.84
N GLY A 121 30.74 21.98 -1.73
CA GLY A 121 31.69 20.93 -1.37
C GLY A 121 31.37 19.57 -2.02
N PRO A 122 32.04 18.49 -1.58
CA PRO A 122 31.76 17.15 -2.11
C PRO A 122 30.35 16.69 -1.72
N THR A 123 29.69 16.00 -2.64
CA THR A 123 28.41 15.33 -2.40
C THR A 123 28.62 13.93 -1.80
N GLY A 124 27.55 13.33 -1.31
CA GLY A 124 27.56 12.07 -0.57
C GLY A 124 27.13 12.27 0.87
N VAL A 125 25.97 11.73 1.23
CA VAL A 125 25.42 11.85 2.58
C VAL A 125 24.52 10.66 2.90
N SER A 126 24.52 10.23 4.17
CA SER A 126 23.49 9.35 4.69
C SER A 126 22.14 10.06 4.70
N ILE A 127 21.11 9.38 4.20
CA ILE A 127 19.73 9.86 4.24
C ILE A 127 19.06 9.18 5.40
N VAL A 128 18.84 9.93 6.48
CA VAL A 128 18.34 9.40 7.75
C VAL A 128 16.96 10.00 8.01
N PHE A 129 15.94 9.36 7.49
CA PHE A 129 14.53 9.75 7.61
C PHE A 129 13.85 8.95 8.73
N ASN A 130 14.41 9.02 9.93
CA ASN A 130 13.85 8.49 11.17
C ASN A 130 13.75 9.59 12.24
N GLU A 131 13.62 9.24 13.52
CA GLU A 131 13.43 10.21 14.61
C GLU A 131 14.59 11.21 14.76
N THR A 132 15.76 10.94 14.18
CA THR A 132 16.94 11.81 14.32
C THR A 132 16.81 13.15 13.58
N ILE A 133 15.87 13.26 12.64
CA ILE A 133 15.55 14.54 11.98
C ILE A 133 14.51 15.36 12.73
N ASP A 134 14.00 14.90 13.86
CA ASP A 134 13.06 15.66 14.68
C ASP A 134 13.74 16.80 15.45
N ILE A 135 12.96 17.81 15.85
CA ILE A 135 13.42 18.81 16.84
C ILE A 135 13.65 18.13 18.20
N SER A 136 12.79 17.20 18.59
CA SER A 136 12.91 16.37 19.79
C SER A 136 12.24 15.01 19.61
N SER A 137 13.04 13.99 19.29
CA SER A 137 12.59 12.60 19.11
C SER A 137 11.93 11.97 20.33
N THR A 138 12.14 12.54 21.52
CA THR A 138 11.52 12.03 22.76
C THR A 138 10.14 12.60 23.04
N ALA A 139 9.70 13.60 22.27
CA ALA A 139 8.38 14.20 22.38
C ALA A 139 7.46 13.62 21.32
N LEU A 140 6.21 13.32 21.70
CA LEU A 140 5.23 12.67 20.82
C LEU A 140 4.92 13.45 19.53
N ASN A 141 5.13 14.77 19.50
CA ASN A 141 4.97 15.60 18.30
C ASN A 141 6.32 15.95 17.63
N GLY A 142 7.39 15.18 17.89
CA GLY A 142 8.73 15.42 17.36
C GLY A 142 9.37 16.73 17.84
N GLY A 143 8.87 17.32 18.93
CA GLY A 143 9.27 18.66 19.38
C GLY A 143 8.66 19.80 18.57
N GLY A 144 7.60 19.51 17.81
CA GLY A 144 6.85 20.49 17.01
C GLY A 144 7.17 20.47 15.52
N GLY A 145 7.99 19.53 15.03
CA GLY A 145 8.28 19.40 13.62
C GLY A 145 9.65 18.80 13.31
N ILE A 146 9.91 18.62 12.01
CA ILE A 146 11.22 18.24 11.48
C ILE A 146 12.22 19.39 11.69
N ASN A 147 13.40 19.05 12.20
CA ASN A 147 14.54 19.93 12.28
C ASN A 147 15.19 20.08 10.88
N VAL A 148 14.84 21.17 10.20
CA VAL A 148 15.35 21.51 8.85
C VAL A 148 16.88 21.56 8.78
N ASN A 149 17.58 21.78 9.89
CA ASN A 149 19.05 21.79 9.92
C ASN A 149 19.67 20.39 9.85
N GLN A 150 18.89 19.34 10.13
CA GLN A 150 19.31 17.94 9.99
C GLN A 150 19.00 17.37 8.60
N LEU A 151 18.29 18.13 7.74
CA LEU A 151 17.98 17.67 6.40
C LEU A 151 19.17 17.81 5.44
N PRO A 152 19.37 16.83 4.54
CA PRO A 152 20.36 16.93 3.48
C PRO A 152 20.03 18.11 2.54
N ARG A 153 21.02 18.58 1.79
CA ARG A 153 20.88 19.75 0.89
C ARG A 153 21.02 19.33 -0.56
N ASP A 154 20.16 19.84 -1.43
CA ASP A 154 20.21 19.54 -2.87
C ASP A 154 21.08 20.56 -3.63
N PRO A 155 22.23 20.14 -4.21
CA PRO A 155 23.07 20.99 -5.03
C PRO A 155 22.33 21.57 -6.25
N LYS A 156 21.40 20.82 -6.83
CA LYS A 156 20.64 21.24 -8.03
C LYS A 156 19.62 22.32 -7.71
N ARG A 157 19.20 22.43 -6.44
CA ARG A 157 18.30 23.47 -5.92
C ARG A 157 19.06 24.53 -5.11
N GLY A 158 20.35 24.74 -5.39
CA GLY A 158 21.15 25.79 -4.74
C GLY A 158 21.35 25.57 -3.24
N GLY A 159 21.34 24.32 -2.78
CA GLY A 159 21.48 23.96 -1.36
C GLY A 159 20.19 24.03 -0.56
N ALA A 160 19.02 24.00 -1.22
CA ALA A 160 17.74 23.86 -0.53
C ALA A 160 17.71 22.57 0.33
N PRO A 161 17.09 22.60 1.53
CA PRO A 161 16.83 21.36 2.27
C PRO A 161 15.97 20.40 1.44
N VAL A 162 16.27 19.11 1.55
CA VAL A 162 15.52 18.01 0.97
C VAL A 162 14.67 17.42 2.07
N TYR A 163 13.38 17.73 2.02
CA TYR A 163 12.40 17.08 2.87
C TYR A 163 12.14 15.64 2.42
N PRO A 164 11.61 14.76 3.28
CA PRO A 164 11.28 13.38 2.89
C PRO A 164 10.46 13.29 1.60
N HIS A 165 9.46 14.18 1.43
CA HIS A 165 8.66 14.22 0.21
C HIS A 165 9.43 14.70 -1.05
N ASP A 166 10.43 15.57 -0.91
CA ASP A 166 11.33 15.98 -2.00
C ASP A 166 12.21 14.80 -2.48
N TYR A 167 12.45 13.81 -1.61
CA TYR A 167 13.32 12.68 -1.91
C TYR A 167 12.62 11.61 -2.76
N LEU A 168 11.30 11.45 -2.62
CA LEU A 168 10.50 10.52 -3.40
C LEU A 168 10.50 10.92 -4.89
N ARG A 169 10.69 9.96 -5.80
CA ARG A 169 10.82 10.24 -7.25
C ARG A 169 9.52 10.18 -8.03
N VAL A 170 8.49 9.55 -7.47
CA VAL A 170 7.22 9.24 -8.13
C VAL A 170 6.05 9.77 -7.31
N ASN A 171 4.95 10.07 -7.98
CA ASN A 171 3.74 10.54 -7.31
C ASN A 171 3.02 9.47 -6.48
N THR A 172 2.16 9.90 -5.57
CA THR A 172 1.38 9.02 -4.67
C THR A 172 -0.11 8.97 -5.02
N ILE A 173 -0.81 7.94 -4.54
CA ILE A 173 -2.29 7.83 -4.64
C ILE A 173 -2.98 9.05 -4.04
N PHE A 174 -2.39 9.65 -3.00
CA PHE A 174 -2.94 10.84 -2.36
C PHE A 174 -2.89 12.05 -3.32
N GLU A 175 -1.78 12.26 -4.03
CA GLU A 175 -1.69 13.32 -5.04
C GLU A 175 -2.68 13.12 -6.19
N VAL A 176 -2.90 11.87 -6.63
CA VAL A 176 -3.89 11.56 -7.66
C VAL A 176 -5.32 11.88 -7.19
N VAL A 177 -5.66 11.51 -5.95
CA VAL A 177 -6.97 11.81 -5.34
C VAL A 177 -7.16 13.32 -5.16
N ARG A 178 -6.13 14.03 -4.71
CA ARG A 178 -6.16 15.51 -4.59
C ARG A 178 -6.38 16.18 -5.93
N ALA A 179 -5.70 15.71 -6.98
CA ALA A 179 -5.87 16.23 -8.33
C ALA A 179 -7.29 16.00 -8.88
N SER A 180 -8.01 14.96 -8.42
CA SER A 180 -9.42 14.74 -8.75
C SER A 180 -10.40 15.52 -7.87
N GLY A 181 -9.91 16.37 -6.96
CA GLY A 181 -10.72 17.15 -6.02
C GLY A 181 -11.19 16.38 -4.78
N GLY A 182 -10.65 15.17 -4.55
CA GLY A 182 -10.94 14.38 -3.35
C GLY A 182 -10.15 14.86 -2.13
N ARG A 183 -10.73 14.70 -0.94
CA ARG A 183 -10.02 14.91 0.33
C ARG A 183 -9.27 13.63 0.73
N THR A 184 -8.10 13.81 1.31
CA THR A 184 -7.19 12.73 1.73
C THR A 184 -6.76 12.88 3.17
N ALA A 185 -6.58 11.79 3.89
CA ALA A 185 -5.98 11.82 5.22
C ALA A 185 -5.12 10.57 5.44
N TYR A 186 -4.16 10.61 6.34
CA TYR A 186 -3.43 9.39 6.71
C TYR A 186 -2.74 9.55 8.05
N CYS A 187 -2.63 8.47 8.82
CA CYS A 187 -1.85 8.46 10.05
C CYS A 187 -0.66 7.50 9.94
N GLU A 188 0.54 7.95 10.30
CA GLU A 188 1.74 7.10 10.33
C GLU A 188 2.62 7.37 11.58
N LYS A 189 3.70 6.60 11.70
CA LYS A 189 4.79 6.74 12.66
C LYS A 189 5.86 7.66 12.12
N HIS A 190 6.52 8.43 12.98
CA HIS A 190 7.58 9.38 12.63
C HIS A 190 7.15 10.54 11.74
N LEU A 191 7.69 11.73 12.03
CA LEU A 191 7.45 12.91 11.21
C LEU A 191 8.01 12.76 9.78
N SER A 192 9.02 11.91 9.61
CA SER A 192 9.60 11.61 8.30
C SER A 192 8.62 10.98 7.30
N TYR A 193 7.50 10.43 7.78
CA TYR A 193 6.43 9.92 6.92
C TYR A 193 5.60 11.01 6.26
N GLU A 194 5.96 12.29 6.44
CA GLU A 194 5.55 13.36 5.54
C GLU A 194 5.88 13.08 4.07
N ILE A 195 6.75 12.09 3.78
CA ILE A 195 6.93 11.53 2.44
C ILE A 195 5.61 11.09 1.77
N ALA A 196 4.56 10.77 2.56
CA ALA A 196 3.22 10.47 2.06
C ALA A 196 2.60 11.61 1.24
N HIS A 197 3.00 12.87 1.48
CA HIS A 197 2.57 14.00 0.67
C HIS A 197 2.98 13.90 -0.80
N GLY A 198 3.97 13.06 -1.12
CA GLY A 198 4.52 12.93 -2.46
C GLY A 198 5.28 14.17 -2.94
N PRO A 199 5.88 14.13 -4.14
CA PRO A 199 6.79 15.18 -4.61
C PRO A 199 6.17 16.59 -4.68
N SER A 200 4.85 16.73 -4.74
CA SER A 200 4.17 18.04 -4.66
C SER A 200 4.18 18.68 -3.26
N GLY A 201 4.45 17.89 -2.21
CA GLY A 201 4.32 18.30 -0.81
C GLY A 201 2.88 18.54 -0.36
N LYS A 202 1.87 18.10 -1.14
CA LYS A 202 0.44 18.44 -0.92
C LYS A 202 -0.51 17.26 -1.07
N GLY A 203 0.01 16.03 -1.14
CA GLY A 203 -0.79 14.82 -1.37
C GLY A 203 -1.80 14.55 -0.27
N VAL A 204 -1.44 14.71 1.00
CA VAL A 204 -2.33 14.45 2.15
C VAL A 204 -2.89 15.76 2.72
N ASP A 205 -4.22 15.91 2.85
CA ASP A 205 -4.82 17.10 3.49
C ASP A 205 -4.62 17.11 5.00
N ASP A 206 -4.70 15.92 5.59
CA ASP A 206 -4.72 15.71 7.03
C ASP A 206 -3.80 14.54 7.37
N LEU A 207 -2.51 14.87 7.50
CA LEU A 207 -1.47 13.93 7.86
C LEU A 207 -1.21 14.02 9.37
N PHE A 208 -1.34 12.89 10.06
CA PHE A 208 -1.04 12.79 11.49
C PHE A 208 0.10 11.80 11.73
N THR A 209 1.27 12.32 12.10
CA THR A 209 2.50 11.53 12.27
C THR A 209 3.09 11.72 13.67
N PRO A 210 2.47 11.17 14.72
CA PRO A 210 3.11 11.16 16.03
C PRO A 210 4.44 10.40 16.00
N GLU A 211 5.35 10.74 16.91
CA GLU A 211 6.70 10.19 16.97
C GLU A 211 6.72 8.91 17.82
N ILE A 212 6.99 7.78 17.18
CA ILE A 212 6.97 6.45 17.83
C ILE A 212 8.21 6.21 18.70
N ALA A 213 9.33 6.89 18.45
CA ALA A 213 10.52 6.85 19.31
C ALA A 213 10.34 7.68 20.60
N ALA A 214 9.21 8.40 20.74
CA ALA A 214 8.93 9.21 21.90
C ALA A 214 8.83 8.41 23.20
N ASN A 215 8.90 9.14 24.31
CA ASN A 215 8.51 8.59 25.60
C ASN A 215 7.08 9.04 25.92
N ASN A 216 6.29 8.14 26.48
CA ASN A 216 4.99 8.50 27.03
C ASN A 216 5.12 9.39 28.29
N ASN A 217 3.98 9.78 28.87
CA ASN A 217 3.93 10.67 30.04
C ASN A 217 4.62 10.11 31.31
N PHE A 218 4.97 8.83 31.33
CA PHE A 218 5.71 8.17 32.42
C PHE A 218 7.21 8.02 32.12
N GLY A 219 7.68 8.57 30.99
CA GLY A 219 9.06 8.43 30.54
C GLY A 219 9.39 7.02 30.04
N VAL A 220 8.39 6.24 29.63
CA VAL A 220 8.55 4.92 29.02
C VAL A 220 8.63 5.11 27.52
N SER A 221 9.72 4.60 26.91
CA SER A 221 9.88 4.57 25.46
C SER A 221 8.79 3.68 24.88
N ILE A 222 8.03 4.22 23.92
CA ILE A 222 6.87 3.55 23.34
C ILE A 222 7.28 2.19 22.75
N THR A 223 8.34 2.15 21.95
CA THR A 223 8.86 0.91 21.32
C THR A 223 9.50 -0.10 22.27
N LYS A 224 9.51 0.14 23.58
CA LYS A 224 9.99 -0.81 24.61
C LYS A 224 8.86 -1.37 25.48
N SER A 225 7.61 -1.00 25.20
CA SER A 225 6.43 -1.40 25.94
C SER A 225 5.28 -1.64 24.95
N VAL A 226 4.82 -2.88 24.87
CA VAL A 226 3.64 -3.24 24.07
C VAL A 226 2.42 -2.40 24.50
N PRO A 227 2.08 -2.29 25.80
CA PRO A 227 0.97 -1.42 26.22
C PRO A 227 1.15 0.06 25.87
N ALA A 228 2.38 0.61 25.94
CA ALA A 228 2.59 1.99 25.52
C ALA A 228 2.49 2.17 23.99
N THR A 229 2.78 1.11 23.23
CA THR A 229 2.61 1.09 21.77
C THR A 229 1.14 0.97 21.40
N GLU A 230 0.35 0.21 22.15
CA GLU A 230 -1.10 0.15 22.04
C GLU A 230 -1.73 1.52 22.32
N ASP A 231 -1.35 2.18 23.43
CA ASP A 231 -1.76 3.56 23.74
C ASP A 231 -1.40 4.54 22.60
N TYR A 232 -0.27 4.31 21.93
CA TYR A 232 0.18 5.12 20.80
C TYR A 232 -0.65 4.85 19.53
N ASP A 233 -0.99 3.59 19.27
CA ASP A 233 -1.88 3.25 18.17
C ASP A 233 -3.29 3.81 18.39
N ASP A 234 -3.78 3.84 19.63
CA ASP A 234 -5.07 4.43 20.00
C ASP A 234 -5.18 5.91 19.64
N LEU A 235 -4.09 6.68 19.71
CA LEU A 235 -4.08 8.08 19.25
C LEU A 235 -4.41 8.21 17.75
N LYS A 236 -3.91 7.27 16.94
CA LYS A 236 -4.17 7.25 15.50
C LYS A 236 -5.56 6.68 15.20
N VAL A 237 -6.04 5.73 15.99
CA VAL A 237 -7.44 5.25 15.92
C VAL A 237 -8.40 6.39 16.21
N ASP A 238 -8.14 7.18 17.24
CA ASP A 238 -8.90 8.40 17.55
C ASP A 238 -8.91 9.35 16.35
N ALA A 239 -7.75 9.65 15.76
CA ALA A 239 -7.66 10.49 14.56
C ALA A 239 -8.51 9.98 13.39
N VAL A 240 -8.48 8.67 13.11
CA VAL A 240 -9.30 8.07 12.04
C VAL A 240 -10.79 8.14 12.36
N VAL A 241 -11.20 7.92 13.61
CA VAL A 241 -12.59 8.08 14.07
C VAL A 241 -13.06 9.52 13.84
N GLN A 242 -12.25 10.52 14.20
CA GLN A 242 -12.57 11.94 13.95
C GLN A 242 -12.69 12.25 12.45
N GLN A 243 -11.84 11.64 11.62
CA GLN A 243 -11.93 11.79 10.15
C GLN A 243 -13.20 11.17 9.58
N ILE A 244 -13.68 10.06 10.15
CA ILE A 244 -14.97 9.42 9.79
C ILE A 244 -16.15 10.32 10.18
N ASP A 245 -16.05 11.04 11.29
CA ASP A 245 -17.02 12.07 11.71
C ASP A 245 -16.96 13.35 10.85
N GLY A 246 -16.07 13.40 9.86
CA GLY A 246 -15.90 14.54 8.98
C GLY A 246 -15.12 15.71 9.60
N LEU A 247 -14.35 15.42 10.65
CA LEU A 247 -13.42 16.35 11.29
C LEU A 247 -11.99 16.14 10.77
N ASP A 248 -11.07 17.00 11.20
CA ASP A 248 -9.62 16.75 11.10
C ASP A 248 -9.17 15.78 12.19
N HIS A 249 -7.93 15.28 12.11
CA HIS A 249 -7.39 14.31 13.08
C HIS A 249 -7.48 14.79 14.55
N ALA A 250 -7.48 16.10 14.77
CA ALA A 250 -7.58 16.71 16.09
C ALA A 250 -9.03 16.84 16.61
N GLY A 251 -10.03 16.61 15.75
CA GLY A 251 -11.44 16.78 16.10
C GLY A 251 -11.87 18.23 16.25
N LEU A 252 -11.12 19.18 15.68
CA LEU A 252 -11.31 20.62 15.92
C LEU A 252 -12.04 21.31 14.76
N ASN A 253 -11.81 20.86 13.53
CA ASN A 253 -12.33 21.53 12.34
C ASN A 253 -13.23 20.60 11.54
N SER A 254 -14.42 21.07 11.12
CA SER A 254 -15.27 20.34 10.17
C SER A 254 -14.77 20.53 8.75
N VAL A 255 -14.30 19.44 8.15
CA VAL A 255 -13.54 19.43 6.88
C VAL A 255 -14.07 18.36 5.91
N GLY A 256 -15.04 17.56 6.34
CA GLY A 256 -15.67 16.50 5.56
C GLY A 256 -14.86 15.20 5.58
N VAL A 257 -15.54 14.08 5.34
CA VAL A 257 -14.93 12.75 5.35
C VAL A 257 -14.02 12.58 4.12
N PRO A 258 -12.74 12.19 4.29
CA PRO A 258 -11.85 11.91 3.16
C PRO A 258 -12.40 10.78 2.28
N ILE A 259 -12.05 10.79 0.99
CA ILE A 259 -12.35 9.64 0.10
C ILE A 259 -11.23 8.60 0.12
N LEU A 260 -10.02 8.99 0.53
CA LEU A 260 -8.90 8.09 0.79
C LEU A 260 -8.31 8.43 2.14
N PHE A 261 -8.38 7.49 3.08
CA PHE A 261 -7.86 7.68 4.43
C PHE A 261 -7.40 6.36 5.04
N GLY A 262 -6.80 6.44 6.23
CA GLY A 262 -6.34 5.27 6.92
C GLY A 262 -5.23 5.55 7.91
N MET A 263 -4.64 4.48 8.39
CA MET A 263 -3.58 4.54 9.36
C MET A 263 -2.70 3.30 9.29
N ASN A 264 -1.59 3.40 9.98
CA ASN A 264 -0.72 2.30 10.32
C ASN A 264 -0.89 1.90 11.81
N PHE A 265 -0.72 0.61 12.16
CA PHE A 265 -0.58 0.07 13.52
C PHE A 265 0.85 -0.43 13.79
N GLN A 266 1.33 -0.30 15.03
CA GLN A 266 2.70 -0.63 15.47
C GLN A 266 2.78 -1.78 16.49
N ALA A 267 1.75 -1.97 17.30
CA ALA A 267 1.80 -2.85 18.47
C ALA A 267 2.24 -4.29 18.15
N VAL A 268 1.71 -4.86 17.06
CA VAL A 268 2.02 -6.23 16.61
C VAL A 268 3.52 -6.38 16.32
N SER A 269 4.11 -5.50 15.51
CA SER A 269 5.56 -5.55 15.23
C SER A 269 6.40 -5.34 16.49
N VAL A 270 6.00 -4.45 17.41
CA VAL A 270 6.76 -4.27 18.67
C VAL A 270 6.70 -5.54 19.52
N ALA A 271 5.53 -6.16 19.64
CA ALA A 271 5.34 -7.40 20.39
C ALA A 271 6.10 -8.59 19.79
N GLN A 272 6.21 -8.67 18.47
CA GLN A 272 6.99 -9.70 17.79
C GLN A 272 8.50 -9.56 18.05
N ARG A 273 9.02 -8.32 18.05
CA ARG A 273 10.45 -8.06 18.18
C ARG A 273 10.97 -8.14 19.61
N LEU A 274 10.18 -7.75 20.60
CA LEU A 274 10.62 -7.68 22.00
C LEU A 274 10.58 -9.04 22.68
N SER A 275 11.69 -9.48 23.28
CA SER A 275 11.66 -10.68 24.14
C SER A 275 10.89 -10.46 25.45
N THR A 276 10.87 -9.22 25.95
CA THR A 276 10.14 -8.79 27.15
C THR A 276 9.64 -7.36 26.97
N SER A 277 8.52 -7.02 27.61
CA SER A 277 7.87 -5.71 27.49
C SER A 277 7.89 -4.94 28.81
N LEU A 278 8.17 -3.64 28.77
CA LEU A 278 7.99 -2.76 29.92
C LEU A 278 6.50 -2.48 30.18
N SER A 279 6.14 -2.15 31.41
CA SER A 279 4.84 -1.54 31.72
C SER A 279 4.77 -0.13 31.12
N ALA A 280 3.59 0.28 30.64
CA ALA A 280 3.34 1.65 30.19
C ALA A 280 3.60 2.70 31.28
N THR A 281 3.56 2.34 32.56
CA THR A 281 3.67 3.30 33.67
C THR A 281 5.04 3.34 34.35
N SER A 282 5.97 2.45 33.96
CA SER A 282 7.28 2.40 34.61
C SER A 282 8.36 1.77 33.74
N LYS A 283 9.42 2.55 33.49
CA LYS A 283 10.64 2.10 32.78
C LYS A 283 11.48 1.06 33.54
N LYS A 284 11.06 0.69 34.75
CA LYS A 284 11.75 -0.27 35.61
C LYS A 284 10.96 -1.57 35.83
N VAL A 285 9.70 -1.60 35.39
CA VAL A 285 8.82 -2.76 35.57
C VAL A 285 8.62 -3.40 34.21
N THR A 286 9.00 -4.67 34.10
CA THR A 286 8.67 -5.54 32.98
C THR A 286 7.34 -6.23 33.28
N ILE A 287 6.43 -6.27 32.31
CA ILE A 287 5.18 -7.03 32.44
C ILE A 287 5.43 -8.52 32.15
N PRO A 288 4.71 -9.43 32.81
CA PRO A 288 4.78 -10.85 32.48
C PRO A 288 4.31 -11.10 31.05
N GLY A 289 4.94 -12.07 30.37
CA GLY A 289 4.60 -12.43 29.00
C GLY A 289 5.83 -12.57 28.13
N GLN A 290 5.77 -13.50 27.19
CA GLN A 290 6.78 -13.68 26.15
C GLN A 290 6.32 -12.97 24.89
N GLY A 291 7.20 -12.18 24.28
CA GLY A 291 6.99 -11.66 22.92
C GLY A 291 7.53 -12.62 21.86
N GLY A 292 7.34 -12.28 20.59
CA GLY A 292 7.55 -13.20 19.48
C GLY A 292 6.60 -14.41 19.54
N TYR A 293 7.00 -15.52 18.93
CA TYR A 293 6.19 -16.74 18.82
C TYR A 293 6.71 -17.87 19.70
N LEU A 294 5.84 -18.85 19.96
CA LEU A 294 6.18 -20.05 20.72
C LEU A 294 6.78 -21.15 19.84
N ASP A 295 6.55 -21.11 18.53
CA ASP A 295 6.98 -22.11 17.55
C ASP A 295 7.01 -21.53 16.12
N GLY A 296 7.57 -22.30 15.18
CA GLY A 296 7.63 -21.94 13.75
C GLY A 296 6.32 -22.09 12.98
N ILE A 297 5.19 -22.42 13.62
CA ILE A 297 3.86 -22.41 12.97
C ILE A 297 3.04 -21.17 13.35
N GLY A 298 3.68 -20.20 14.01
CA GLY A 298 3.08 -18.90 14.31
C GLY A 298 2.12 -18.91 15.49
N THR A 299 2.32 -19.78 16.49
CA THR A 299 1.60 -19.68 17.76
C THR A 299 2.07 -18.43 18.51
N PRO A 300 1.22 -17.40 18.73
CA PRO A 300 1.67 -16.14 19.31
C PRO A 300 2.08 -16.32 20.78
N GLY A 301 3.19 -15.70 21.18
CA GLY A 301 3.48 -15.46 22.58
C GLY A 301 2.45 -14.52 23.20
N LEU A 302 2.39 -14.48 24.54
CA LEU A 302 1.37 -13.70 25.26
C LEU A 302 1.32 -12.21 24.84
N LEU A 303 2.48 -11.59 24.57
CA LEU A 303 2.51 -10.19 24.14
C LEU A 303 2.04 -10.00 22.69
N VAL A 304 2.27 -10.97 21.81
CA VAL A 304 1.79 -10.91 20.41
C VAL A 304 0.28 -11.16 20.37
N ALA A 305 -0.23 -12.08 21.18
CA ALA A 305 -1.66 -12.33 21.31
C ALA A 305 -2.40 -11.07 21.81
N ASP A 306 -1.88 -10.42 22.86
CA ASP A 306 -2.38 -9.15 23.40
C ASP A 306 -2.44 -8.04 22.33
N ALA A 307 -1.32 -7.84 21.61
CA ALA A 307 -1.26 -6.83 20.54
C ALA A 307 -2.21 -7.13 19.37
N LEU A 308 -2.43 -8.40 19.03
CA LEU A 308 -3.40 -8.80 18.01
C LEU A 308 -4.84 -8.54 18.46
N ASP A 309 -5.17 -8.83 19.73
CA ASP A 309 -6.47 -8.54 20.33
C ASP A 309 -6.74 -7.04 20.40
N HIS A 310 -5.76 -6.24 20.81
CA HIS A 310 -5.85 -4.77 20.80
C HIS A 310 -6.06 -4.22 19.38
N THR A 311 -5.28 -4.72 18.42
CA THR A 311 -5.40 -4.30 17.02
C THR A 311 -6.78 -4.67 16.44
N ASP A 312 -7.30 -5.86 16.72
CA ASP A 312 -8.64 -6.26 16.28
C ASP A 312 -9.73 -5.38 16.90
N ALA A 313 -9.66 -5.09 18.20
CA ALA A 313 -10.60 -4.21 18.88
C ALA A 313 -10.54 -2.77 18.33
N SER A 314 -9.35 -2.29 17.97
CA SER A 314 -9.17 -1.00 17.29
C SER A 314 -9.81 -0.98 15.90
N ILE A 315 -9.64 -2.05 15.13
CA ILE A 315 -10.32 -2.21 13.84
C ILE A 315 -11.83 -2.26 14.04
N ASP A 316 -12.34 -2.99 15.04
CA ASP A 316 -13.77 -3.05 15.39
C ASP A 316 -14.35 -1.67 15.65
N ARG A 317 -13.63 -0.84 16.40
CA ARG A 317 -14.01 0.55 16.69
C ARG A 317 -14.11 1.40 15.42
N ILE A 318 -13.12 1.33 14.52
CA ILE A 318 -13.14 2.07 13.25
C ILE A 318 -14.30 1.61 12.36
N LEU A 319 -14.54 0.30 12.26
CA LEU A 319 -15.66 -0.25 11.47
C LEU A 319 -17.02 0.13 12.07
N SER A 320 -17.13 0.17 13.39
CA SER A 320 -18.34 0.61 14.09
C SER A 320 -18.62 2.09 13.83
N GLU A 321 -17.59 2.93 13.77
CA GLU A 321 -17.74 4.35 13.44
C GLU A 321 -18.22 4.56 11.99
N LEU A 322 -17.66 3.79 11.03
CA LEU A 322 -18.17 3.79 9.66
C LEU A 322 -19.65 3.40 9.61
N GLN A 323 -20.08 2.43 10.42
CA GLN A 323 -21.47 2.02 10.50
C GLN A 323 -22.36 3.12 11.11
N ALA A 324 -21.92 3.75 12.21
CA ALA A 324 -22.64 4.83 12.88
C ALA A 324 -22.87 6.04 11.96
N ASN A 325 -21.89 6.34 11.11
CA ASN A 325 -21.96 7.43 10.14
C ASN A 325 -22.62 7.05 8.79
N ASN A 326 -23.15 5.82 8.65
CA ASN A 326 -23.74 5.29 7.40
C ASN A 326 -22.76 5.28 6.22
N LEU A 327 -21.48 5.03 6.49
CA LEU A 327 -20.38 5.01 5.51
C LEU A 327 -19.93 3.60 5.15
N ALA A 328 -20.29 2.59 5.94
CA ALA A 328 -19.88 1.19 5.76
C ALA A 328 -20.16 0.64 4.35
N ASP A 329 -21.33 0.94 3.78
CA ASP A 329 -21.73 0.46 2.44
C ASP A 329 -21.05 1.22 1.28
N SER A 330 -20.30 2.28 1.57
CA SER A 330 -19.62 3.13 0.58
C SER A 330 -18.10 3.09 0.71
N THR A 331 -17.55 2.34 1.67
CA THR A 331 -16.14 2.36 2.03
C THR A 331 -15.53 0.98 1.82
N TYR A 332 -14.60 0.88 0.88
CA TYR A 332 -13.72 -0.29 0.78
C TYR A 332 -12.68 -0.24 1.91
N VAL A 333 -12.45 -1.36 2.57
CA VAL A 333 -11.40 -1.49 3.59
C VAL A 333 -10.29 -2.36 3.04
N ILE A 334 -9.07 -1.82 3.00
CA ILE A 334 -7.86 -2.57 2.69
C ILE A 334 -7.17 -2.87 4.01
N LEU A 335 -7.14 -4.15 4.42
CA LEU A 335 -6.31 -4.61 5.53
C LEU A 335 -5.04 -5.21 4.94
N VAL A 336 -3.87 -4.68 5.32
CA VAL A 336 -2.59 -5.12 4.76
C VAL A 336 -1.49 -5.11 5.81
N GLY A 337 -0.67 -6.16 5.84
CA GLY A 337 0.58 -6.14 6.59
C GLY A 337 1.61 -5.27 5.86
N LYS A 338 2.26 -4.33 6.56
CA LYS A 338 3.29 -3.48 5.95
C LYS A 338 4.50 -4.30 5.50
N HIS A 339 4.97 -5.10 6.45
CA HIS A 339 6.04 -6.09 6.39
C HIS A 339 5.77 -7.12 7.49
N GLY A 340 6.49 -8.24 7.47
CA GLY A 340 6.56 -9.18 8.60
C GLY A 340 7.69 -8.82 9.57
N ASN A 341 8.10 -9.78 10.40
CA ASN A 341 9.34 -9.76 11.18
C ASN A 341 9.93 -11.17 11.21
N SER A 342 11.21 -11.30 10.89
CA SER A 342 11.96 -12.55 10.84
C SER A 342 12.98 -12.70 11.97
N PRO A 343 13.20 -13.94 12.46
CA PRO A 343 12.37 -15.12 12.18
C PRO A 343 11.11 -15.14 13.05
N MET A 344 10.07 -15.82 12.57
CA MET A 344 8.95 -16.20 13.44
C MET A 344 9.35 -17.36 14.37
N ASP A 345 10.09 -18.33 13.85
CA ASP A 345 10.48 -19.53 14.59
C ASP A 345 11.59 -19.20 15.62
N PRO A 346 11.31 -19.30 16.94
CA PRO A 346 12.29 -18.98 17.98
C PRO A 346 13.54 -19.89 17.93
N GLU A 347 13.46 -21.09 17.34
CA GLU A 347 14.61 -21.99 17.19
C GLU A 347 15.60 -21.52 16.10
N LYS A 348 15.18 -20.60 15.23
CA LYS A 348 16.01 -20.07 14.13
C LYS A 348 16.70 -18.75 14.45
N VAL A 349 16.40 -18.12 15.59
CA VAL A 349 16.91 -16.79 15.94
C VAL A 349 18.44 -16.80 16.08
N VAL A 350 19.10 -16.00 15.25
CA VAL A 350 20.53 -15.72 15.32
C VAL A 350 20.76 -14.22 15.43
N ILE A 351 21.23 -13.75 16.58
CA ILE A 351 21.60 -12.34 16.80
C ILE A 351 23.08 -12.15 16.43
N ALA A 352 23.35 -11.89 15.15
CA ALA A 352 24.70 -11.83 14.61
C ALA A 352 25.50 -10.61 15.11
N GLY A 353 24.83 -9.48 15.40
CA GLY A 353 25.50 -8.27 15.91
C GLY A 353 25.94 -8.35 17.38
N VAL A 354 25.66 -9.45 18.08
CA VAL A 354 26.01 -9.67 19.49
C VAL A 354 27.00 -10.84 19.64
N GLN A 355 28.06 -10.61 20.42
CA GLN A 355 28.97 -11.68 20.83
C GLN A 355 28.28 -12.60 21.86
N SER A 356 28.20 -13.89 21.57
CA SER A 356 27.59 -14.91 22.44
C SER A 356 28.38 -16.23 22.39
N VAL A 357 27.98 -17.23 23.18
CA VAL A 357 28.59 -18.58 23.15
C VAL A 357 28.44 -19.23 21.77
N ASN A 358 27.32 -18.96 21.08
CA ASN A 358 27.02 -19.49 19.75
C ASN A 358 27.47 -18.55 18.63
N ASN A 359 27.91 -17.33 18.97
CA ASN A 359 28.46 -16.35 18.04
C ASN A 359 29.67 -15.63 18.69
N PRO A 360 30.86 -16.26 18.72
CA PRO A 360 32.00 -15.74 19.46
C PRO A 360 32.59 -14.45 18.88
N LYS A 361 32.10 -13.97 17.72
CA LYS A 361 32.49 -12.69 17.11
C LYS A 361 31.23 -11.93 16.70
N ALA A 362 30.95 -10.80 17.36
CA ALA A 362 29.91 -9.89 16.87
C ALA A 362 30.19 -9.48 15.43
N VAL A 363 29.19 -9.66 14.55
CA VAL A 363 29.28 -9.36 13.12
C VAL A 363 29.06 -7.88 12.89
N ASP A 364 29.92 -7.28 12.08
CA ASP A 364 29.83 -5.90 11.62
C ASP A 364 30.22 -5.88 10.14
N LEU A 365 29.22 -5.80 9.27
CA LEU A 365 29.43 -5.86 7.80
C LEU A 365 30.32 -4.71 7.32
N ALA A 366 30.28 -3.54 7.96
CA ALA A 366 31.14 -2.41 7.60
C ALA A 366 32.61 -2.72 7.92
N LYS A 367 32.89 -3.35 9.07
CA LYS A 367 34.25 -3.81 9.41
C LYS A 367 34.74 -4.93 8.50
N ILE A 368 33.86 -5.85 8.07
CA ILE A 368 34.22 -6.92 7.14
C ILE A 368 34.63 -6.33 5.79
N VAL A 369 33.78 -5.51 5.19
CA VAL A 369 34.06 -4.88 3.89
C VAL A 369 35.25 -3.91 3.99
N GLY A 370 35.40 -3.22 5.13
CA GLY A 370 36.52 -2.35 5.44
C GLY A 370 37.91 -3.01 5.39
N GLN A 371 37.98 -4.34 5.39
CA GLN A 371 39.23 -5.08 5.17
C GLN A 371 39.75 -4.96 3.73
N ALA A 372 38.85 -4.72 2.76
CA ALA A 372 39.18 -4.56 1.35
C ALA A 372 39.16 -3.09 0.91
N THR A 373 38.13 -2.34 1.29
CA THR A 373 37.90 -0.98 0.79
C THR A 373 37.10 -0.12 1.79
N PRO A 374 37.29 1.20 1.83
CA PRO A 374 36.44 2.09 2.61
C PRO A 374 34.95 2.01 2.21
N VAL A 375 34.08 2.09 3.21
CA VAL A 375 32.63 2.02 3.08
C VAL A 375 32.03 3.37 3.43
N LEU A 376 31.12 3.89 2.60
CA LEU A 376 30.37 5.12 2.87
C LEU A 376 29.24 4.87 3.86
N LYS A 377 28.49 3.79 3.65
CA LYS A 377 27.36 3.40 4.49
C LYS A 377 27.14 1.90 4.47
N VAL A 378 26.79 1.35 5.63
CA VAL A 378 26.08 0.09 5.77
C VAL A 378 24.78 0.37 6.48
N THR A 379 23.69 -0.14 5.93
CA THR A 379 22.40 -0.26 6.61
C THR A 379 22.14 -1.74 6.80
N ALA A 380 21.92 -2.17 8.04
CA ALA A 380 21.71 -3.59 8.33
C ALA A 380 20.75 -3.78 9.50
N ASP A 381 19.78 -4.65 9.28
CA ASP A 381 18.88 -5.23 10.28
C ASP A 381 18.86 -6.75 10.07
N ASP A 382 17.82 -7.34 9.52
CA ASP A 382 17.74 -8.73 9.01
C ASP A 382 18.20 -8.88 7.54
N GLY A 383 18.80 -7.82 6.99
CA GLY A 383 19.42 -7.74 5.67
C GLY A 383 20.59 -6.76 5.69
N GLY A 384 21.34 -6.61 4.60
CA GLY A 384 22.45 -5.64 4.53
C GLY A 384 22.51 -4.87 3.20
N LEU A 385 22.53 -3.54 3.25
CA LEU A 385 22.74 -2.66 2.10
C LEU A 385 24.07 -1.92 2.28
N ILE A 386 24.93 -1.94 1.27
CA ILE A 386 26.31 -1.44 1.38
C ILE A 386 26.61 -0.48 0.23
N TRP A 387 27.05 0.74 0.59
CA TRP A 387 27.55 1.75 -0.33
C TRP A 387 29.06 1.93 -0.12
N LEU A 388 29.85 1.67 -1.17
CA LEU A 388 31.30 1.78 -1.17
C LEU A 388 31.75 3.21 -1.52
N GLN A 389 32.91 3.60 -1.00
CA GLN A 389 33.56 4.86 -1.37
C GLN A 389 34.09 4.82 -2.80
N ASP A 390 34.62 3.68 -3.22
CA ASP A 390 35.05 3.42 -4.60
C ASP A 390 34.29 2.20 -5.14
N GLN A 391 33.35 2.46 -6.05
CA GLN A 391 32.49 1.43 -6.65
C GLN A 391 33.26 0.47 -7.56
N THR A 392 34.51 0.78 -7.94
CA THR A 392 35.37 -0.15 -8.69
C THR A 392 35.89 -1.30 -7.81
N GLN A 393 35.81 -1.16 -6.48
CA GLN A 393 36.26 -2.16 -5.51
C GLN A 393 35.16 -3.18 -5.13
N VAL A 394 34.02 -3.20 -5.83
CA VAL A 394 32.92 -4.12 -5.54
C VAL A 394 33.38 -5.59 -5.48
N ASP A 395 34.21 -6.04 -6.43
CA ASP A 395 34.67 -7.43 -6.44
C ASP A 395 35.53 -7.76 -5.20
N ALA A 396 36.43 -6.86 -4.80
CA ALA A 396 37.26 -7.03 -3.62
C ALA A 396 36.43 -7.03 -2.32
N ALA A 397 35.42 -6.15 -2.23
CA ALA A 397 34.46 -6.11 -1.13
C ALA A 397 33.64 -7.41 -1.02
N VAL A 398 33.21 -7.97 -2.15
CA VAL A 398 32.48 -9.24 -2.18
C VAL A 398 33.39 -10.42 -1.83
N GLU A 399 34.65 -10.42 -2.23
CA GLU A 399 35.61 -11.46 -1.86
C GLU A 399 35.79 -11.56 -0.33
N VAL A 400 35.91 -10.43 0.38
CA VAL A 400 36.01 -10.45 1.85
C VAL A 400 34.69 -10.87 2.51
N LEU A 401 33.53 -10.48 1.98
CA LEU A 401 32.24 -10.97 2.46
C LEU A 401 32.11 -12.49 2.29
N ARG A 402 32.51 -13.02 1.12
CA ARG A 402 32.51 -14.48 0.86
C ARG A 402 33.47 -15.23 1.79
N ALA A 403 34.66 -14.68 2.04
CA ALA A 403 35.62 -15.27 2.96
C ALA A 403 35.10 -15.32 4.41
N ASN A 404 34.18 -14.42 4.77
CA ASN A 404 33.54 -14.37 6.09
C ASN A 404 32.08 -14.88 6.07
N LYS A 405 31.64 -15.56 5.00
CA LYS A 405 30.23 -15.92 4.79
C LYS A 405 29.62 -16.67 5.97
N ASP A 406 30.33 -17.66 6.51
CA ASP A 406 29.83 -18.46 7.63
C ASP A 406 29.83 -17.69 8.95
N ASP A 407 30.92 -17.01 9.29
CA ASP A 407 31.02 -16.16 10.49
C ASP A 407 29.98 -15.02 10.48
N ALA A 408 29.69 -14.47 9.30
CA ALA A 408 28.74 -13.38 9.11
C ALA A 408 27.30 -13.86 8.85
N HIS A 409 27.04 -15.18 8.89
CA HIS A 409 25.73 -15.78 8.62
C HIS A 409 25.11 -15.34 7.29
N ILE A 410 25.93 -15.16 6.26
CA ILE A 410 25.49 -14.74 4.93
C ILE A 410 25.01 -15.98 4.15
N ASP A 411 23.86 -15.87 3.47
CA ASP A 411 23.36 -16.88 2.54
C ASP A 411 23.62 -16.48 1.08
N ASP A 412 23.32 -15.24 0.70
CA ASP A 412 23.56 -14.73 -0.65
C ASP A 412 24.07 -13.29 -0.65
N ILE A 413 24.69 -12.90 -1.76
CA ILE A 413 25.24 -11.55 -2.00
C ILE A 413 24.87 -11.13 -3.42
N LEU A 414 24.07 -10.07 -3.54
CA LEU A 414 23.79 -9.44 -4.83
C LEU A 414 24.76 -8.29 -5.08
N TYR A 415 25.37 -8.29 -6.26
CA TYR A 415 26.29 -7.27 -6.73
C TYR A 415 26.43 -7.34 -8.26
N GLY A 416 26.93 -6.27 -8.88
CA GLY A 416 27.18 -6.27 -10.33
C GLY A 416 25.91 -6.61 -11.14
N ALA A 417 26.00 -7.58 -12.05
CA ALA A 417 24.88 -7.93 -12.94
C ALA A 417 23.66 -8.52 -12.21
N SER A 418 23.85 -9.25 -11.09
CA SER A 418 22.72 -9.83 -10.35
C SER A 418 21.90 -8.77 -9.63
N LEU A 419 22.56 -7.75 -9.06
CA LEU A 419 21.89 -6.59 -8.48
C LEU A 419 21.13 -5.78 -9.54
N LYS A 420 21.75 -5.56 -10.70
CA LYS A 420 21.17 -4.80 -11.82
C LYS A 420 20.00 -5.48 -12.52
N ALA A 421 19.75 -6.75 -12.23
CA ALA A 421 18.55 -7.44 -12.70
C ALA A 421 17.28 -6.97 -11.97
N TYR A 422 17.42 -6.39 -10.77
CA TYR A 422 16.31 -5.96 -9.93
C TYR A 422 16.25 -4.44 -9.72
N TRP A 423 17.41 -3.77 -9.70
CA TRP A 423 17.50 -2.34 -9.38
C TRP A 423 18.34 -1.57 -10.40
N PRO A 424 18.20 -0.22 -10.45
CA PRO A 424 19.04 0.64 -11.27
C PRO A 424 20.55 0.38 -11.09
N ASP A 425 21.34 0.68 -12.12
CA ASP A 425 22.80 0.52 -12.02
C ASP A 425 23.37 1.48 -10.96
N PRO A 426 24.05 1.01 -9.90
CA PRO A 426 24.59 1.89 -8.87
C PRO A 426 25.65 2.87 -9.38
N LEU A 427 26.23 2.65 -10.57
CA LEU A 427 27.12 3.63 -11.22
C LEU A 427 26.35 4.79 -11.88
N LEU A 428 25.05 4.64 -12.10
CA LEU A 428 24.18 5.64 -12.73
C LEU A 428 23.19 6.24 -11.74
N ASP A 429 22.71 5.44 -10.80
CA ASP A 429 21.79 5.85 -9.75
C ASP A 429 22.54 6.14 -8.45
N PRO A 430 22.50 7.38 -7.94
CA PRO A 430 23.27 7.76 -6.76
C PRO A 430 22.78 7.12 -5.45
N ARG A 431 21.62 6.46 -5.45
CA ARG A 431 20.97 5.90 -4.26
C ARG A 431 21.05 4.39 -4.16
N THR A 432 21.23 3.70 -5.29
CA THR A 432 21.31 2.24 -5.27
C THR A 432 22.57 1.78 -4.52
N PRO A 433 22.46 0.83 -3.57
CA PRO A 433 23.63 0.23 -2.93
C PRO A 433 24.45 -0.56 -3.93
N ASP A 434 25.75 -0.69 -3.67
CA ASP A 434 26.66 -1.44 -4.54
C ASP A 434 26.56 -2.95 -4.31
N ILE A 435 26.25 -3.33 -3.07
CA ILE A 435 26.15 -4.71 -2.61
C ILE A 435 24.92 -4.82 -1.70
N MET A 436 24.16 -5.89 -1.87
CA MET A 436 23.14 -6.31 -0.93
C MET A 436 23.48 -7.70 -0.36
N VAL A 437 23.42 -7.83 0.95
CA VAL A 437 23.72 -9.05 1.71
C VAL A 437 22.42 -9.65 2.23
N PHE A 438 22.24 -10.93 1.96
CA PHE A 438 21.07 -11.72 2.32
C PHE A 438 21.55 -12.73 3.35
N PRO A 439 21.16 -12.60 4.61
CA PRO A 439 21.63 -13.53 5.61
C PRO A 439 20.87 -14.86 5.57
N LYS A 440 21.41 -15.88 6.22
CA LYS A 440 20.74 -17.16 6.46
C LYS A 440 19.43 -16.88 7.24
N PRO A 441 18.29 -17.49 6.85
CA PRO A 441 17.01 -17.23 7.49
C PRO A 441 17.08 -17.31 9.03
N GLY A 442 16.51 -16.29 9.68
CA GLY A 442 16.52 -16.11 11.14
C GLY A 442 17.68 -15.31 11.71
N THR A 443 18.60 -14.83 10.87
CA THR A 443 19.69 -13.96 11.28
C THR A 443 19.27 -12.49 11.32
N ILE A 444 19.61 -11.81 12.41
CA ILE A 444 19.45 -10.37 12.58
C ILE A 444 20.80 -9.73 12.99
N TYR A 445 21.19 -8.65 12.32
CA TYR A 445 22.42 -7.87 12.52
C TYR A 445 22.26 -6.75 13.57
N THR A 446 21.44 -6.98 14.60
CA THR A 446 21.27 -6.02 15.70
C THR A 446 22.32 -6.22 16.81
N THR A 447 22.72 -5.12 17.45
CA THR A 447 23.54 -5.16 18.68
C THR A 447 22.69 -5.30 19.95
N SER A 448 21.36 -5.30 19.84
CA SER A 448 20.45 -5.45 20.96
C SER A 448 20.32 -6.91 21.39
N THR A 449 20.46 -7.18 22.69
CA THR A 449 20.18 -8.52 23.25
C THR A 449 18.70 -8.75 23.56
N LYS A 450 17.84 -7.74 23.36
CA LYS A 450 16.41 -7.78 23.68
C LYS A 450 15.51 -7.92 22.47
N ARG A 451 16.05 -7.77 21.26
CA ARG A 451 15.34 -7.98 20.00
C ARG A 451 15.53 -9.42 19.56
N ILE A 452 14.43 -10.10 19.25
CA ILE A 452 14.41 -11.52 18.83
C ILE A 452 13.90 -11.71 17.41
N ALA A 453 13.49 -10.63 16.76
CA ALA A 453 13.17 -10.56 15.33
C ALA A 453 13.48 -9.14 14.83
N GLU A 454 13.63 -8.99 13.52
CA GLU A 454 13.67 -7.71 12.80
C GLU A 454 12.97 -7.82 11.44
N HIS A 455 12.87 -6.71 10.73
CA HIS A 455 12.45 -6.61 9.34
C HIS A 455 13.43 -5.70 8.60
N GLY A 456 13.30 -5.63 7.26
CA GLY A 456 14.26 -4.94 6.40
C GLY A 456 14.84 -5.82 5.30
N GLY A 457 14.70 -7.13 5.44
CA GLY A 457 15.35 -8.12 4.61
C GLY A 457 14.49 -8.66 3.48
N TRP A 458 14.62 -9.96 3.26
CA TRP A 458 14.07 -10.67 2.11
C TRP A 458 13.45 -12.02 2.44
N ALA A 459 13.51 -12.47 3.70
CA ALA A 459 13.03 -13.79 4.05
C ALA A 459 11.52 -13.90 3.87
N GLU A 460 11.01 -15.12 3.82
CA GLU A 460 9.57 -15.37 3.72
C GLU A 460 8.84 -14.73 4.89
N ASP A 461 9.34 -14.93 6.12
CA ASP A 461 8.81 -14.32 7.34
C ASP A 461 8.80 -12.78 7.25
N ASP A 462 9.73 -12.14 6.52
CA ASP A 462 9.74 -10.66 6.38
C ASP A 462 8.76 -10.14 5.34
N THR A 463 8.50 -10.95 4.32
CA THR A 463 7.86 -10.49 3.09
C THR A 463 6.45 -11.02 2.91
N HIS A 464 6.09 -12.17 3.49
CA HIS A 464 4.77 -12.78 3.37
C HIS A 464 3.77 -12.17 4.36
N VAL A 465 2.95 -11.26 3.85
CA VAL A 465 2.09 -10.39 4.66
C VAL A 465 0.61 -10.64 4.41
N ALA A 466 -0.22 -10.31 5.39
CA ALA A 466 -1.67 -10.34 5.22
C ALA A 466 -2.13 -9.32 4.16
N LEU A 467 -3.13 -9.69 3.36
CA LEU A 467 -3.79 -8.76 2.43
C LEU A 467 -5.26 -9.13 2.19
N VAL A 468 -6.16 -8.21 2.51
CA VAL A 468 -7.61 -8.34 2.31
C VAL A 468 -8.16 -7.05 1.71
N VAL A 469 -8.99 -7.18 0.66
CA VAL A 469 -9.85 -6.10 0.18
C VAL A 469 -11.28 -6.43 0.54
N SER A 470 -11.88 -5.67 1.45
CA SER A 470 -13.20 -5.91 2.03
C SER A 470 -14.20 -4.81 1.64
N HIS A 471 -15.42 -5.22 1.33
CA HIS A 471 -16.56 -4.33 1.06
C HIS A 471 -17.85 -5.14 1.11
N PRO A 472 -18.99 -4.61 1.58
CA PRO A 472 -20.25 -5.37 1.67
C PRO A 472 -20.73 -6.00 0.35
N THR A 473 -20.30 -5.48 -0.80
CA THR A 473 -20.64 -6.04 -2.13
C THR A 473 -19.69 -7.14 -2.61
N ILE A 474 -18.55 -7.36 -1.95
CA ILE A 474 -17.59 -8.39 -2.31
C ILE A 474 -18.07 -9.71 -1.72
N ARG A 475 -18.13 -10.75 -2.56
CA ARG A 475 -18.37 -12.11 -2.07
C ARG A 475 -17.09 -12.63 -1.42
N PRO A 476 -17.15 -13.23 -0.22
CA PRO A 476 -15.98 -13.80 0.42
C PRO A 476 -15.26 -14.78 -0.48
N GLU A 477 -13.96 -14.57 -0.66
CA GLU A 477 -13.12 -15.41 -1.51
C GLU A 477 -11.68 -15.45 -0.98
N THR A 478 -11.06 -16.63 -1.07
CA THR A 478 -9.63 -16.81 -0.82
C THR A 478 -8.89 -17.01 -2.14
N ARG A 479 -7.89 -16.18 -2.39
CA ARG A 479 -7.06 -16.17 -3.60
C ARG A 479 -5.65 -16.57 -3.24
N ARG A 480 -5.13 -17.58 -3.94
CA ARG A 480 -3.76 -18.10 -3.78
C ARG A 480 -2.80 -17.63 -4.85
N THR A 481 -3.28 -16.80 -5.78
CA THR A 481 -2.42 -16.20 -6.80
C THR A 481 -1.37 -15.34 -6.11
N PRO A 482 -0.07 -15.49 -6.43
CA PRO A 482 0.95 -14.60 -5.89
C PRO A 482 0.64 -13.15 -6.26
N VAL A 483 0.72 -12.28 -5.27
CA VAL A 483 0.56 -10.83 -5.46
C VAL A 483 1.65 -10.08 -4.70
N ASN A 484 1.92 -8.85 -5.12
CA ASN A 484 2.84 -7.94 -4.46
C ASN A 484 2.07 -6.71 -3.92
N THR A 485 2.53 -6.14 -2.79
CA THR A 485 1.90 -4.95 -2.18
C THR A 485 1.90 -3.73 -3.10
N THR A 486 2.80 -3.64 -4.09
CA THR A 486 2.73 -2.64 -5.17
C THR A 486 1.39 -2.63 -5.91
N GLN A 487 0.68 -3.75 -5.96
CA GLN A 487 -0.63 -3.83 -6.64
C GLN A 487 -1.75 -3.13 -5.86
N VAL A 488 -1.53 -2.75 -4.59
CA VAL A 488 -2.53 -2.07 -3.75
C VAL A 488 -2.84 -0.67 -4.28
N ALA A 489 -1.84 0.18 -4.50
CA ALA A 489 -2.01 1.55 -4.99
C ALA A 489 -2.87 1.68 -6.27
N PRO A 490 -2.56 0.98 -7.38
CA PRO A 490 -3.38 1.04 -8.59
C PRO A 490 -4.79 0.47 -8.35
N THR A 491 -4.93 -0.53 -7.46
CA THR A 491 -6.25 -1.08 -7.10
C THR A 491 -7.09 -0.06 -6.35
N ILE A 492 -6.51 0.67 -5.39
CA ILE A 492 -7.19 1.76 -4.68
C ILE A 492 -7.72 2.82 -5.67
N LEU A 493 -6.90 3.25 -6.63
CA LEU A 493 -7.35 4.19 -7.65
C LEU A 493 -8.50 3.62 -8.47
N GLN A 494 -8.41 2.36 -8.90
CA GLN A 494 -9.49 1.69 -9.64
C GLN A 494 -10.79 1.60 -8.83
N LEU A 495 -10.72 1.32 -7.52
CA LEU A 495 -11.89 1.28 -6.62
C LEU A 495 -12.55 2.66 -6.48
N LEU A 496 -11.75 3.72 -6.45
CA LEU A 496 -12.22 5.11 -6.43
C LEU A 496 -12.72 5.61 -7.80
N GLY A 497 -12.66 4.77 -8.84
CA GLY A 497 -13.01 5.17 -10.21
C GLY A 497 -11.99 6.09 -10.88
N LEU A 498 -10.77 6.16 -10.34
CA LEU A 498 -9.64 6.93 -10.86
C LEU A 498 -8.75 6.06 -11.75
N ASN A 499 -7.99 6.70 -12.65
CA ASN A 499 -7.11 6.01 -13.57
C ASN A 499 -5.86 5.48 -12.85
N PRO A 500 -5.61 4.15 -12.80
CA PRO A 500 -4.42 3.59 -12.17
C PRO A 500 -3.10 4.02 -12.85
N PHE A 501 -3.14 4.34 -14.15
CA PHE A 501 -1.98 4.83 -14.90
C PHE A 501 -1.63 6.30 -14.63
N SER A 502 -2.38 6.96 -13.73
CA SER A 502 -1.97 8.26 -13.19
C SER A 502 -0.80 8.15 -12.20
N LEU A 503 -0.45 6.93 -11.77
CA LEU A 503 0.75 6.68 -10.96
C LEU A 503 1.96 6.43 -11.86
N GLU A 504 3.01 7.21 -11.67
CA GLU A 504 4.24 7.13 -12.47
C GLU A 504 4.93 5.79 -12.30
N ALA A 505 5.02 5.26 -11.08
CA ALA A 505 5.62 3.97 -10.81
C ALA A 505 4.86 2.82 -11.49
N VAL A 506 3.52 2.86 -11.51
CA VAL A 506 2.68 1.88 -12.21
C VAL A 506 2.99 1.87 -13.71
N VAL A 507 3.23 3.03 -14.31
CA VAL A 507 3.62 3.14 -15.74
C VAL A 507 5.04 2.61 -15.97
N GLN A 508 5.98 2.94 -15.09
CA GLN A 508 7.39 2.54 -15.19
C GLN A 508 7.56 1.03 -15.02
N GLU A 509 6.97 0.46 -13.97
CA GLU A 509 7.15 -0.93 -13.56
C GLU A 509 6.07 -1.87 -14.13
N ARG A 510 5.03 -1.33 -14.77
CA ARG A 510 3.88 -2.08 -15.29
C ARG A 510 3.14 -2.85 -14.20
N THR A 511 3.04 -2.25 -13.02
CA THR A 511 2.39 -2.84 -11.87
C THR A 511 0.91 -3.14 -12.18
N PRO A 512 0.46 -4.40 -12.12
CA PRO A 512 -0.93 -4.75 -12.38
C PRO A 512 -1.83 -4.37 -11.19
N LEU A 513 -3.14 -4.43 -11.40
CA LEU A 513 -4.11 -4.41 -10.31
C LEU A 513 -4.03 -5.72 -9.52
N LEU A 514 -4.59 -5.73 -8.31
CA LEU A 514 -4.86 -6.97 -7.61
C LEU A 514 -5.87 -7.80 -8.44
N PRO A 515 -5.63 -9.11 -8.62
CA PRO A 515 -6.54 -9.97 -9.36
C PRO A 515 -7.97 -9.80 -8.86
N GLY A 516 -8.96 -9.73 -9.74
CA GLY A 516 -10.39 -9.58 -9.40
C GLY A 516 -10.89 -8.16 -9.24
N PHE A 517 -9.99 -7.18 -9.32
CA PHE A 517 -10.33 -5.76 -9.30
C PHE A 517 -10.03 -5.08 -10.63
N GLU A 518 -9.73 -5.85 -11.68
CA GLU A 518 -9.67 -5.32 -13.03
C GLU A 518 -11.04 -4.71 -13.37
N PRO A 519 -11.07 -3.53 -14.03
CA PRO A 519 -12.31 -2.99 -14.53
C PRO A 519 -12.94 -4.09 -15.38
N LEU A 520 -14.18 -4.45 -15.05
CA LEU A 520 -14.97 -5.36 -15.88
C LEU A 520 -14.79 -4.87 -17.31
N GLN A 521 -14.06 -5.61 -18.14
CA GLN A 521 -14.16 -5.43 -19.58
C GLN A 521 -15.65 -5.37 -19.83
N ALA A 522 -16.15 -4.33 -20.51
CA ALA A 522 -17.56 -4.14 -20.74
C ALA A 522 -18.16 -5.43 -21.35
N GLY A 523 -18.69 -6.32 -20.48
CA GLY A 523 -18.95 -7.73 -20.78
C GLY A 523 -18.19 -8.74 -19.89
N GLY A 524 -18.53 -8.83 -18.59
CA GLY A 524 -17.88 -9.82 -17.72
C GLY A 524 -18.55 -10.12 -16.38
N MET A 525 -19.87 -10.36 -16.32
CA MET A 525 -20.39 -11.11 -15.16
C MET A 525 -19.92 -12.57 -15.28
N SER A 526 -19.01 -12.98 -14.41
CA SER A 526 -18.66 -14.39 -14.20
C SER A 526 -19.74 -15.06 -13.37
N LEU A 527 -20.34 -16.12 -13.91
CA LEU A 527 -20.73 -17.37 -13.24
C LEU A 527 -21.29 -18.30 -14.35
N LEU A 528 -20.55 -19.36 -14.73
CA LEU A 528 -20.99 -20.70 -15.22
C LEU A 528 -19.93 -21.35 -16.14
N PRO A 529 -19.51 -22.62 -15.91
CA PRO A 529 -19.00 -23.51 -16.95
C PRO A 529 -20.15 -24.36 -17.57
N PRO A 530 -20.01 -24.97 -18.76
CA PRO A 530 -19.13 -24.69 -19.89
C PRO A 530 -19.94 -24.14 -21.10
N GLY A 531 -19.36 -23.17 -21.80
CA GLY A 531 -19.90 -22.68 -23.07
C GLY A 531 -20.44 -21.26 -22.99
N ASN A 532 -19.53 -20.29 -23.08
CA ASN A 532 -19.62 -19.05 -23.85
C ASN A 532 -18.59 -18.07 -23.28
N ALA A 533 -17.45 -18.01 -23.96
CA ALA A 533 -16.31 -17.17 -23.61
C ALA A 533 -16.66 -15.68 -23.71
N ALA A 534 -16.16 -14.90 -22.74
CA ALA A 534 -15.97 -13.47 -22.87
C ALA A 534 -14.90 -13.19 -23.94
N PHE A 535 -15.07 -12.07 -24.64
CA PHE A 535 -14.37 -11.75 -25.89
C PHE A 535 -13.06 -11.01 -25.61
N ASP A 536 -11.94 -11.71 -25.73
CA ASP A 536 -10.63 -11.13 -25.96
C ASP A 536 -10.54 -10.76 -27.46
N PRO A 537 -10.21 -9.52 -27.87
CA PRO A 537 -10.07 -9.21 -29.29
C PRO A 537 -8.93 -10.05 -29.87
N PRO A 538 -9.20 -10.96 -30.83
CA PRO A 538 -8.16 -11.85 -31.34
C PRO A 538 -7.25 -11.05 -32.27
N GLY A 539 -6.19 -10.46 -31.70
CA GLY A 539 -5.06 -9.93 -32.43
C GLY A 539 -5.18 -8.47 -32.90
N ILE A 540 -4.22 -7.66 -32.46
CA ILE A 540 -3.82 -6.43 -33.16
C ILE A 540 -2.67 -6.81 -34.09
N LEU A 541 -2.86 -6.66 -35.40
CA LEU A 541 -1.77 -6.74 -36.37
C LEU A 541 -1.21 -5.34 -36.60
N ARG A 542 0.09 -5.16 -36.36
CA ARG A 542 0.82 -3.92 -36.67
C ARG A 542 1.58 -4.10 -37.98
N PHE A 543 1.43 -3.14 -38.89
CA PHE A 543 2.15 -3.10 -40.16
C PHE A 543 3.39 -2.21 -40.04
N ASP A 544 4.41 -2.49 -40.84
CA ASP A 544 5.68 -1.74 -40.85
C ASP A 544 5.51 -0.26 -41.24
N ASN A 545 4.36 0.12 -41.83
CA ASN A 545 3.99 1.49 -42.14
C ASN A 545 3.28 2.22 -40.98
N GLY A 546 3.23 1.62 -39.79
CA GLY A 546 2.58 2.18 -38.59
C GLY A 546 1.08 1.94 -38.50
N GLN A 547 0.45 1.30 -39.49
CA GLN A 547 -0.98 0.98 -39.44
C GLN A 547 -1.25 -0.14 -38.42
N ALA A 548 -2.41 -0.06 -37.76
CA ALA A 548 -2.91 -1.13 -36.92
C ALA A 548 -4.22 -1.67 -37.51
N GLN A 549 -4.33 -3.00 -37.53
CA GLN A 549 -5.55 -3.70 -37.88
C GLN A 549 -6.05 -4.46 -36.66
N LEU A 550 -7.32 -4.21 -36.31
CA LEU A 550 -8.01 -4.86 -35.22
C LEU A 550 -9.03 -5.84 -35.79
N GLN A 551 -8.98 -7.07 -35.32
CA GLN A 551 -10.01 -8.06 -35.62
C GLN A 551 -11.07 -8.04 -34.52
N LEU A 552 -12.32 -7.82 -34.91
CA LEU A 552 -13.50 -7.94 -34.07
C LEU A 552 -14.28 -9.17 -34.55
N ILE A 553 -14.73 -10.01 -33.63
CA ILE A 553 -15.60 -11.14 -33.95
C ILE A 553 -16.83 -11.01 -33.08
N GLU A 554 -18.02 -11.23 -33.66
CA GLU A 554 -19.27 -11.01 -32.94
C GLU A 554 -20.22 -12.20 -32.96
N SER A 555 -20.95 -12.38 -31.86
CA SER A 555 -22.00 -13.40 -31.75
C SER A 555 -23.40 -12.85 -32.01
N ARG A 556 -23.58 -11.52 -31.96
CA ARG A 556 -24.84 -10.80 -32.18
C ARG A 556 -24.59 -9.55 -32.99
N SER A 557 -25.61 -9.06 -33.70
CA SER A 557 -25.45 -7.83 -34.47
C SER A 557 -25.21 -6.64 -33.55
N ARG A 558 -24.08 -5.93 -33.71
CA ARG A 558 -23.65 -4.82 -32.86
C ARG A 558 -22.89 -3.77 -33.65
N THR A 559 -22.98 -2.52 -33.20
CA THR A 559 -22.23 -1.39 -33.77
C THR A 559 -21.13 -0.96 -32.79
N TYR A 560 -19.92 -0.77 -33.31
CA TYR A 560 -18.73 -0.39 -32.55
C TYR A 560 -18.17 0.94 -33.05
N VAL A 561 -17.73 1.79 -32.12
CA VAL A 561 -16.87 2.93 -32.42
C VAL A 561 -15.45 2.56 -32.02
N LEU A 562 -14.58 2.35 -33.02
CA LEU A 562 -13.15 2.22 -32.78
C LEU A 562 -12.57 3.59 -32.45
N GLN A 563 -11.79 3.68 -31.39
CA GLN A 563 -11.08 4.88 -30.99
C GLN A 563 -9.59 4.59 -30.80
N PHE A 564 -8.74 5.58 -31.04
CA PHE A 564 -7.36 5.57 -30.59
C PHE A 564 -7.09 6.68 -29.57
N SER A 565 -6.03 6.50 -28.79
CA SER A 565 -5.46 7.53 -27.94
C SER A 565 -3.93 7.48 -28.01
N THR A 566 -3.27 8.63 -27.84
CA THR A 566 -1.80 8.71 -27.71
C THR A 566 -1.34 8.88 -26.26
N ASP A 567 -2.28 9.17 -25.35
CA ASP A 567 -2.03 9.54 -23.95
C ASP A 567 -2.96 8.81 -22.95
N LEU A 568 -3.80 7.89 -23.45
CA LEU A 568 -4.85 7.16 -22.73
C LEU A 568 -5.97 8.02 -22.11
N THR A 569 -5.91 9.35 -22.26
CA THR A 569 -6.88 10.29 -21.68
C THR A 569 -7.80 10.86 -22.75
N THR A 570 -7.24 11.27 -23.88
CA THR A 570 -7.98 11.81 -25.02
C THR A 570 -8.19 10.72 -26.05
N TRP A 571 -9.45 10.39 -26.34
CA TRP A 571 -9.82 9.34 -27.28
C TRP A 571 -10.45 9.92 -28.53
N VAL A 572 -9.87 9.61 -29.68
CA VAL A 572 -10.31 10.05 -31.00
C VAL A 572 -10.96 8.90 -31.73
N SER A 573 -12.19 9.11 -32.21
CA SER A 573 -12.90 8.11 -33.00
C SER A 573 -12.25 7.93 -34.38
N VAL A 574 -11.97 6.69 -34.72
CA VAL A 574 -11.32 6.25 -35.97
C VAL A 574 -12.39 5.84 -36.99
N SER A 575 -13.33 5.00 -36.56
CA SER A 575 -14.39 4.49 -37.42
C SER A 575 -15.56 3.96 -36.58
N THR A 576 -16.75 3.96 -37.17
CA THR A 576 -17.92 3.28 -36.62
C THR A 576 -18.28 2.12 -37.54
N ASN A 577 -18.40 0.92 -37.01
CA ASN A 577 -18.59 -0.29 -37.79
C ASN A 577 -19.68 -1.18 -37.18
N SER A 578 -20.57 -1.69 -38.01
CA SER A 578 -21.59 -2.66 -37.61
C SER A 578 -21.18 -4.07 -38.02
N LEU A 579 -21.19 -5.02 -37.09
CA LEU A 579 -21.10 -6.45 -37.37
C LEU A 579 -22.49 -7.08 -37.27
N GLU A 580 -22.79 -8.01 -38.16
CA GLU A 580 -23.92 -8.93 -38.01
C GLU A 580 -23.51 -10.15 -37.16
N SER A 581 -24.50 -10.88 -36.61
CA SER A 581 -24.24 -12.06 -35.79
C SER A 581 -23.37 -13.09 -36.51
N ARG A 582 -22.33 -13.59 -35.83
CA ARG A 582 -21.32 -14.56 -36.34
C ARG A 582 -20.37 -13.98 -37.40
N GLY A 583 -20.28 -12.65 -37.51
CA GLY A 583 -19.33 -11.96 -38.39
C GLY A 583 -17.92 -11.84 -37.81
N VAL A 584 -16.94 -11.73 -38.71
CA VAL A 584 -15.58 -11.26 -38.42
C VAL A 584 -15.40 -9.93 -39.16
N LEU A 585 -14.98 -8.89 -38.45
CA LEU A 585 -14.65 -7.60 -39.03
C LEU A 585 -13.20 -7.28 -38.80
N GLN A 586 -12.56 -6.78 -39.85
CA GLN A 586 -11.21 -6.27 -39.81
C GLN A 586 -11.27 -4.75 -39.96
N VAL A 587 -10.91 -4.03 -38.92
CA VAL A 587 -10.92 -2.56 -38.91
C VAL A 587 -9.48 -2.06 -38.96
N LYS A 588 -9.18 -1.20 -39.94
CA LYS A 588 -7.85 -0.60 -40.12
C LYS A 588 -7.85 0.86 -39.68
N ASP A 589 -6.86 1.25 -38.88
CA ASP A 589 -6.48 2.65 -38.75
C ASP A 589 -5.61 3.03 -39.97
N LEU A 590 -6.21 3.78 -40.90
CA LEU A 590 -5.57 4.18 -42.15
C LEU A 590 -4.74 5.47 -42.02
N GLN A 591 -4.78 6.16 -40.87
CA GLN A 591 -4.08 7.44 -40.67
C GLN A 591 -3.17 7.46 -39.43
N PRO A 592 -2.23 6.50 -39.27
CA PRO A 592 -1.20 6.61 -38.24
C PRO A 592 -0.25 7.76 -38.58
N ALA A 593 -0.13 8.74 -37.67
CA ALA A 593 0.97 9.70 -37.75
C ALA A 593 2.29 8.95 -37.47
N PRO A 594 3.33 9.10 -38.30
CA PRO A 594 4.61 8.40 -38.09
C PRO A 594 5.21 8.70 -36.72
N GLY A 595 5.55 7.65 -35.96
CA GLY A 595 6.23 7.76 -34.65
C GLY A 595 5.32 7.89 -33.41
N ALA A 596 4.01 8.02 -33.55
CA ALA A 596 3.10 8.11 -32.41
C ALA A 596 2.77 6.71 -31.83
N ARG A 597 3.03 6.49 -30.53
CA ARG A 597 2.46 5.33 -29.81
C ARG A 597 0.95 5.53 -29.68
N ARG A 598 0.16 4.63 -30.27
CA ARG A 598 -1.30 4.63 -30.18
C ARG A 598 -1.82 3.44 -29.41
N PHE A 599 -2.78 3.69 -28.53
CA PHE A 599 -3.61 2.72 -27.84
C PHE A 599 -4.97 2.69 -28.53
N TYR A 600 -5.60 1.52 -28.61
CA TYR A 600 -6.87 1.35 -29.33
C TYR A 600 -7.93 0.75 -28.41
N ARG A 601 -9.18 1.17 -28.57
CA ARG A 601 -10.35 0.54 -27.93
C ARG A 601 -11.54 0.52 -28.88
N ALA A 602 -12.41 -0.47 -28.75
CA ALA A 602 -13.70 -0.50 -29.43
C ALA A 602 -14.82 -0.28 -28.39
N LEU A 603 -15.63 0.75 -28.57
CA LEU A 603 -16.79 1.03 -27.73
C LEU A 603 -18.05 0.50 -28.41
N VAL A 604 -18.91 -0.20 -27.68
CA VAL A 604 -20.26 -0.52 -28.19
C VAL A 604 -21.03 0.80 -28.31
N SER A 605 -21.51 1.12 -29.51
CA SER A 605 -22.45 2.22 -29.69
C SER A 605 -23.78 1.83 -29.03
N PRO A 606 -24.39 2.71 -28.21
CA PRO A 606 -25.65 2.43 -27.53
C PRO A 606 -26.80 2.11 -28.50
#